data_AF-A0A1E7FUB1-F1
#
_entry.id   AF-A0A1E7FUB1-F1
#
_cell.length_a   1.000
_cell.length_b   1.000
_cell.length_c   1.000
_cell.angle_alpha   90.00
_cell.angle_beta   90.00
_cell.angle_gamma   90.00
#
_symmetry.space_group_name_H-M   'P 1'
#
loop_
_entity.id
_entity.type
_entity.pdbx_description
1 polymer ?
#
loop_
_entity_poly.entity_id
_entity_poly.type
_entity_poly.pdbx_seq_one_letter_code
_entity_poly.pdbx_strand_id
1 'polypeptide(L)'
;MSTSTSINPFDVPIGQAINLPSVRQEDTAEDEKRKVHGTVYGGKGDKKHLGGFTEIDMQGISPAVWKHVVEKWTVQSVLDVGCGRGTSTSWFYTHGLRTQCVEGSHDAIEQSMLPDKSLIVEHDFSRGPWWPKDTFDAVWSVEFLEHVNVQFHYNYISTFRKAAILLVTSSRWGGWHHVEVHSDDWWIRKYEAYGFKYDDKLTQELKHIGAKEKANHTLFPPNDEEYNAQHVWTSMKVFINPTVAALPQHAHLFGEFGCFEAIGTSRECGTKAGRYSIENAEKETLLDPSFYPLNLTITQDEAWYDIVKANIKQKPKKWDVTTELLLREREKKNIDNYQLED
;
A
#
# COMPACT_ATOMS: atom_id res chain seq x y z
N MET A 1 20.83 -19.64 -37.30
CA MET A 1 21.02 -18.19 -37.10
C MET A 1 20.69 -17.89 -35.66
N SER A 2 21.70 -17.66 -34.81
CA SER A 2 21.47 -17.21 -33.44
C SER A 2 21.12 -15.72 -33.52
N THR A 3 19.84 -15.40 -33.42
CA THR A 3 19.41 -14.02 -33.20
C THR A 3 19.88 -13.65 -31.81
N SER A 4 21.03 -12.98 -31.72
CA SER A 4 21.37 -12.17 -30.55
C SER A 4 20.28 -11.11 -30.45
N THR A 5 19.20 -11.43 -29.73
CA THR A 5 18.23 -10.44 -29.29
C THR A 5 18.99 -9.54 -28.35
N SER A 6 19.33 -8.33 -28.82
CA SER A 6 19.84 -7.28 -27.94
C SER A 6 18.78 -7.06 -26.86
N ILE A 7 19.06 -7.52 -25.63
CA ILE A 7 18.18 -7.30 -24.50
C ILE A 7 18.29 -5.82 -24.16
N ASN A 8 17.24 -5.04 -24.42
CA ASN A 8 17.19 -3.67 -23.95
C ASN A 8 16.98 -3.72 -22.42
N PRO A 9 17.91 -3.16 -21.62
CA PRO A 9 17.84 -3.22 -20.16
C PRO A 9 16.63 -2.48 -19.57
N PHE A 10 15.88 -1.72 -20.39
CA PHE A 10 14.66 -1.01 -20.03
C PHE A 10 13.36 -1.73 -20.41
N ASP A 11 13.44 -2.88 -21.09
CA ASP A 11 12.25 -3.62 -21.51
C ASP A 11 11.48 -4.22 -20.32
N VAL A 12 10.18 -4.43 -20.53
CA VAL A 12 9.31 -5.14 -19.58
C VAL A 12 9.70 -6.62 -19.59
N PRO A 13 10.05 -7.22 -18.43
CA PRO A 13 10.39 -8.65 -18.37
C PRO A 13 9.24 -9.54 -18.88
N ILE A 14 9.61 -10.50 -19.73
CA ILE A 14 8.66 -11.43 -20.38
C ILE A 14 8.35 -12.59 -19.44
N GLY A 15 7.09 -13.04 -19.47
CA GLY A 15 6.64 -14.19 -18.68
C GLY A 15 6.65 -13.92 -17.18
N GLN A 16 6.80 -14.97 -16.39
CA GLN A 16 6.83 -14.94 -14.93
C GLN A 16 8.17 -15.49 -14.43
N ALA A 17 8.76 -14.82 -13.46
CA ALA A 17 9.98 -15.32 -12.82
C ALA A 17 9.69 -16.49 -11.88
N ILE A 18 10.71 -17.31 -11.62
CA ILE A 18 10.66 -18.35 -10.60
C ILE A 18 10.70 -17.70 -9.22
N ASN A 19 9.81 -18.12 -8.33
CA ASN A 19 9.81 -17.67 -6.94
C ASN A 19 11.02 -18.28 -6.21
N LEU A 20 11.73 -17.48 -5.42
CA LEU A 20 12.85 -17.91 -4.60
C LEU A 20 12.52 -17.58 -3.14
N PRO A 21 11.81 -18.47 -2.42
CA PRO A 21 11.39 -18.24 -1.05
C PRO A 21 12.56 -17.93 -0.11
N SER A 22 12.30 -17.38 1.07
CA SER A 22 13.37 -17.16 2.04
C SER A 22 14.03 -18.48 2.46
N VAL A 23 15.34 -18.43 2.74
CA VAL A 23 16.01 -19.56 3.38
C VAL A 23 15.83 -19.40 4.88
N ARG A 24 15.08 -20.30 5.50
CA ARG A 24 14.84 -20.31 6.94
C ARG A 24 16.14 -20.52 7.73
N GLN A 25 16.28 -19.80 8.82
CA GLN A 25 17.42 -19.91 9.73
C GLN A 25 16.93 -19.70 11.15
N GLU A 26 16.92 -20.76 11.95
CA GLU A 26 16.67 -20.65 13.39
C GLU A 26 17.89 -20.03 14.06
N ASP A 27 17.74 -18.80 14.55
CA ASP A 27 18.76 -18.11 15.33
C ASP A 27 18.08 -17.39 16.50
N THR A 28 17.97 -18.10 17.63
CA THR A 28 17.31 -17.59 18.84
C THR A 28 17.94 -16.28 19.31
N ALA A 29 19.24 -16.07 19.12
CA ALA A 29 19.92 -14.86 19.53
C ALA A 29 19.58 -13.68 18.61
N GLU A 30 19.40 -13.92 17.30
CA GLU A 30 18.91 -12.88 16.38
C GLU A 30 17.42 -12.60 16.56
N ASP A 31 16.61 -13.62 16.81
CA ASP A 31 15.18 -13.47 17.11
C ASP A 31 14.95 -12.68 18.40
N GLU A 32 15.82 -12.80 19.40
CA GLU A 32 15.78 -11.96 20.61
C GLU A 32 16.09 -10.49 20.33
N LYS A 33 16.97 -10.19 19.35
CA LYS A 33 17.32 -8.81 18.95
C LYS A 33 16.22 -8.09 18.19
N ARG A 34 15.22 -8.82 17.67
CA ARG A 34 14.00 -8.23 17.05
C ARG A 34 13.16 -7.42 18.04
N LYS A 35 13.52 -7.40 19.33
CA LYS A 35 12.96 -6.52 20.36
C LYS A 35 13.77 -5.22 20.43
N VAL A 36 13.33 -4.20 19.71
CA VAL A 36 14.02 -2.90 19.63
C VAL A 36 13.15 -1.83 20.27
N HIS A 37 13.67 -1.14 21.29
CA HIS A 37 13.01 0.00 21.94
C HIS A 37 11.54 -0.23 22.36
N GLY A 38 11.20 -1.45 22.80
CA GLY A 38 9.83 -1.81 23.23
C GLY A 38 8.92 -2.29 22.09
N THR A 39 9.34 -2.17 20.84
CA THR A 39 8.68 -2.78 19.68
C THR A 39 9.22 -4.19 19.46
N VAL A 40 8.33 -5.15 19.24
CA VAL A 40 8.69 -6.53 18.87
C VAL A 40 8.41 -6.70 17.38
N TYR A 41 9.48 -6.76 16.59
CA TYR A 41 9.38 -7.08 15.17
C TYR A 41 9.17 -8.58 14.97
N GLY A 42 8.33 -8.94 14.00
CA GLY A 42 8.23 -10.29 13.47
C GLY A 42 9.45 -10.70 12.65
N GLY A 43 9.36 -11.85 11.99
CA GLY A 43 10.44 -12.46 11.22
C GLY A 43 11.07 -13.65 11.92
N LYS A 44 10.31 -14.38 12.75
CA LYS A 44 10.82 -15.55 13.46
C LYS A 44 11.30 -16.64 12.50
N GLY A 45 12.55 -17.04 12.66
CA GLY A 45 13.19 -18.02 11.77
C GLY A 45 13.48 -17.49 10.36
N ASP A 46 13.31 -16.19 10.14
CA ASP A 46 13.76 -15.50 8.93
C ASP A 46 15.20 -15.01 9.12
N LYS A 47 15.94 -14.98 8.02
CA LYS A 47 17.26 -14.35 8.02
C LYS A 47 17.16 -12.86 8.34
N LYS A 48 18.21 -12.36 8.99
CA LYS A 48 18.36 -10.97 9.40
C LYS A 48 18.05 -9.95 8.30
N HIS A 49 18.47 -10.21 7.06
CA HIS A 49 18.32 -9.21 5.98
C HIS A 49 16.87 -8.95 5.57
N LEU A 50 15.91 -9.79 5.96
CA LEU A 50 14.51 -9.66 5.57
C LEU A 50 13.73 -8.59 6.33
N GLY A 51 14.34 -7.90 7.30
CA GLY A 51 13.71 -6.78 8.00
C GLY A 51 12.69 -7.20 9.06
N GLY A 52 11.80 -8.12 8.74
CA GLY A 52 10.64 -8.45 9.57
C GLY A 52 9.51 -7.44 9.38
N PHE A 53 8.56 -7.42 10.30
CA PHE A 53 7.34 -6.61 10.20
C PHE A 53 6.85 -6.20 11.59
N THR A 54 5.98 -5.19 11.66
CA THR A 54 5.23 -4.84 12.88
C THR A 54 3.83 -5.44 12.83
N GLU A 55 3.15 -5.50 13.98
CA GLU A 55 1.77 -6.02 14.04
C GLU A 55 0.82 -5.26 13.10
N ILE A 56 0.92 -3.93 13.15
CA ILE A 56 0.29 -2.99 12.24
C ILE A 56 1.12 -1.70 12.23
N ASP A 57 1.32 -1.13 11.05
CA ASP A 57 2.03 0.13 10.89
C ASP A 57 1.09 1.26 10.44
N MET A 58 0.62 2.06 11.39
CA MET A 58 -0.24 3.21 11.12
C MET A 58 0.47 4.31 10.31
N GLN A 59 1.80 4.30 10.24
CA GLN A 59 2.57 5.27 9.45
C GLN A 59 2.58 4.92 7.96
N GLY A 60 2.40 3.65 7.58
CA GLY A 60 2.31 3.21 6.18
C GLY A 60 0.88 3.10 5.64
N ILE A 61 -0.13 3.06 6.52
CA ILE A 61 -1.55 2.98 6.16
C ILE A 61 -2.08 4.35 5.73
N SER A 62 -2.65 4.44 4.52
CA SER A 62 -3.29 5.66 4.03
C SER A 62 -4.45 5.41 3.05
N PRO A 63 -5.65 5.05 3.54
CA PRO A 63 -6.84 4.87 2.70
C PRO A 63 -7.20 6.10 1.87
N ALA A 64 -6.95 7.33 2.36
CA ALA A 64 -7.17 8.54 1.57
C ALA A 64 -6.32 8.56 0.29
N VAL A 65 -5.05 8.17 0.37
CA VAL A 65 -4.17 8.06 -0.80
C VAL A 65 -4.61 6.89 -1.70
N TRP A 66 -4.95 5.74 -1.13
CA TRP A 66 -5.40 4.59 -1.91
C TRP A 66 -6.69 4.88 -2.69
N LYS A 67 -7.67 5.53 -2.06
CA LYS A 67 -8.90 5.99 -2.72
C LYS A 67 -8.57 6.99 -3.83
N HIS A 68 -7.68 7.95 -3.57
CA HIS A 68 -7.30 8.93 -4.57
C HIS A 68 -6.69 8.30 -5.83
N VAL A 69 -5.75 7.35 -5.71
CA VAL A 69 -5.14 6.73 -6.89
C VAL A 69 -6.15 5.88 -7.68
N VAL A 70 -7.12 5.27 -7.01
CA VAL A 70 -8.20 4.52 -7.68
C VAL A 70 -9.19 5.48 -8.37
N GLU A 71 -9.64 6.52 -7.68
CA GLU A 71 -10.72 7.40 -8.16
C GLU A 71 -10.25 8.46 -9.14
N LYS A 72 -9.02 8.95 -9.01
CA LYS A 72 -8.47 10.05 -9.84
C LYS A 72 -7.51 9.56 -10.89
N TRP A 73 -6.65 8.61 -10.55
CA TRP A 73 -5.71 8.05 -11.51
C TRP A 73 -6.23 6.77 -12.15
N THR A 74 -7.46 6.36 -11.81
CA THR A 74 -8.17 5.22 -12.40
C THR A 74 -7.35 3.92 -12.29
N VAL A 75 -6.59 3.76 -11.21
CA VAL A 75 -5.81 2.53 -10.93
C VAL A 75 -6.79 1.38 -10.63
N GLN A 76 -6.66 0.27 -11.36
CA GLN A 76 -7.52 -0.91 -11.21
C GLN A 76 -6.73 -2.16 -10.77
N SER A 77 -5.40 -2.10 -10.80
CA SER A 77 -4.51 -3.19 -10.42
C SER A 77 -3.25 -2.73 -9.69
N VAL A 78 -2.93 -3.38 -8.56
CA VAL A 78 -1.79 -3.03 -7.71
C VAL A 78 -0.90 -4.24 -7.44
N LEU A 79 0.40 -4.07 -7.62
CA LEU A 79 1.41 -4.99 -7.11
C LEU A 79 1.95 -4.42 -5.79
N ASP A 80 1.80 -5.13 -4.68
CA ASP A 80 2.25 -4.70 -3.36
C ASP A 80 3.58 -5.40 -3.03
N VAL A 81 4.68 -4.62 -2.94
CA VAL A 81 6.05 -5.14 -2.82
C VAL A 81 6.62 -4.79 -1.45
N GLY A 82 7.00 -5.83 -0.69
CA GLY A 82 7.24 -5.70 0.73
C GLY A 82 5.93 -5.57 1.50
N CYS A 83 4.91 -6.33 1.08
CA CYS A 83 3.55 -6.21 1.61
C CYS A 83 3.42 -6.60 3.09
N GLY A 84 4.45 -7.20 3.70
CA GLY A 84 4.46 -7.65 5.08
C GLY A 84 3.31 -8.61 5.35
N ARG A 85 2.45 -8.26 6.30
CA ARG A 85 1.26 -9.06 6.63
C ARG A 85 0.09 -8.85 5.65
N GLY A 86 0.22 -7.98 4.65
CA GLY A 86 -0.82 -7.72 3.64
C GLY A 86 -1.89 -6.71 4.07
N THR A 87 -1.55 -5.72 4.89
CA THR A 87 -2.51 -4.69 5.36
C THR A 87 -3.04 -3.84 4.20
N SER A 88 -2.16 -3.28 3.37
CA SER A 88 -2.51 -2.54 2.15
C SER A 88 -3.08 -3.48 1.09
N THR A 89 -2.46 -4.65 0.91
CA THR A 89 -2.93 -5.63 -0.08
C THR A 89 -4.38 -6.05 0.17
N SER A 90 -4.77 -6.27 1.43
CA SER A 90 -6.14 -6.64 1.79
C SER A 90 -7.14 -5.51 1.52
N TRP A 91 -6.74 -4.24 1.68
CA TRP A 91 -7.55 -3.10 1.26
C TRP A 91 -7.77 -3.13 -0.26
N PHE A 92 -6.70 -3.24 -1.06
CA PHE A 92 -6.83 -3.28 -2.52
C PHE A 92 -7.72 -4.45 -2.98
N TYR A 93 -7.57 -5.62 -2.34
CA TYR A 93 -8.40 -6.79 -2.60
C TYR A 93 -9.88 -6.55 -2.31
N THR A 94 -10.24 -6.02 -1.13
CA THR A 94 -11.65 -5.78 -0.79
C THR A 94 -12.28 -4.68 -1.64
N HIS A 95 -11.47 -3.75 -2.16
CA HIS A 95 -11.91 -2.65 -3.02
C HIS A 95 -12.00 -3.04 -4.50
N GLY A 96 -11.85 -4.33 -4.83
CA GLY A 96 -12.10 -4.87 -6.17
C GLY A 96 -10.93 -4.72 -7.15
N LEU A 97 -9.76 -4.30 -6.68
CA LEU A 97 -8.58 -4.22 -7.54
C LEU A 97 -8.00 -5.61 -7.76
N ARG A 98 -7.45 -5.83 -8.96
CA ARG A 98 -6.57 -6.98 -9.19
C ARG A 98 -5.25 -6.74 -8.44
N THR A 99 -5.01 -7.52 -7.38
CA THR A 99 -3.86 -7.32 -6.50
C THR A 99 -2.96 -8.55 -6.42
N GLN A 100 -1.67 -8.32 -6.13
CA GLN A 100 -0.73 -9.38 -5.78
C GLN A 100 0.28 -8.84 -4.75
N CYS A 101 0.64 -9.65 -3.78
CA CYS A 101 1.57 -9.33 -2.70
C CYS A 101 2.84 -10.16 -2.86
N VAL A 102 4.01 -9.51 -2.84
CA VAL A 102 5.31 -10.19 -2.78
C VAL A 102 6.05 -9.80 -1.51
N GLU A 103 6.39 -10.80 -0.71
CA GLU A 103 7.00 -10.65 0.62
C GLU A 103 8.16 -11.63 0.79
N GLY A 104 9.23 -11.18 1.43
CA GLY A 104 10.40 -12.01 1.69
C GLY A 104 10.33 -12.74 3.04
N SER A 105 9.69 -12.15 4.05
CA SER A 105 9.53 -12.74 5.37
C SER A 105 8.52 -13.89 5.36
N HIS A 106 8.99 -15.10 5.62
CA HIS A 106 8.10 -16.27 5.73
C HIS A 106 7.16 -16.12 6.93
N ASP A 107 7.65 -15.56 8.04
CA ASP A 107 6.83 -15.31 9.23
C ASP A 107 5.69 -14.31 8.95
N ALA A 108 5.91 -13.31 8.10
CA ALA A 108 4.86 -12.36 7.69
C ALA A 108 3.76 -13.04 6.88
N ILE A 109 4.13 -13.99 6.02
CA ILE A 109 3.21 -14.75 5.15
C ILE A 109 2.34 -15.68 5.98
N GLU A 110 2.94 -16.43 6.90
CA GLU A 110 2.21 -17.28 7.85
C GLU A 110 1.23 -16.46 8.69
N GLN A 111 1.61 -15.25 9.09
CA GLN A 111 0.78 -14.33 9.86
C GLN A 111 -0.03 -13.34 9.02
N SER A 112 -0.08 -13.52 7.69
CA SER A 112 -0.70 -12.54 6.80
C SER A 112 -2.22 -12.51 7.01
N MET A 113 -2.78 -11.30 6.94
CA MET A 113 -4.22 -11.04 7.06
C MET A 113 -4.98 -11.16 5.74
N LEU A 114 -4.30 -11.45 4.62
CA LEU A 114 -4.97 -11.65 3.34
C LEU A 114 -5.89 -12.89 3.40
N PRO A 115 -7.18 -12.74 3.08
CA PRO A 115 -8.11 -13.88 3.07
C PRO A 115 -7.75 -14.93 2.01
N ASP A 116 -7.29 -14.48 0.84
CA ASP A 116 -6.84 -15.36 -0.24
C ASP A 116 -5.30 -15.40 -0.26
N LYS A 117 -4.75 -16.52 0.23
CA LYS A 117 -3.30 -16.76 0.26
C LYS A 117 -2.69 -16.97 -1.13
N SER A 118 -3.50 -17.26 -2.17
CA SER A 118 -2.98 -17.41 -3.53
C SER A 118 -2.47 -16.09 -4.13
N LEU A 119 -2.83 -14.96 -3.52
CA LEU A 119 -2.35 -13.63 -3.88
C LEU A 119 -0.94 -13.35 -3.35
N ILE A 120 -0.39 -14.20 -2.49
CA ILE A 120 0.91 -14.00 -1.84
C ILE A 120 1.98 -14.81 -2.55
N VAL A 121 3.10 -14.15 -2.82
CA VAL A 121 4.32 -14.76 -3.33
C VAL A 121 5.44 -14.58 -2.31
N GLU A 122 5.96 -15.68 -1.80
CA GLU A 122 7.20 -15.65 -1.02
C GLU A 122 8.40 -15.49 -1.96
N HIS A 123 9.10 -14.37 -1.84
CA HIS A 123 10.31 -14.12 -2.62
C HIS A 123 11.32 -13.27 -1.83
N ASP A 124 12.52 -13.81 -1.66
CA ASP A 124 13.67 -13.12 -1.09
C ASP A 124 14.52 -12.48 -2.20
N PHE A 125 14.42 -11.16 -2.34
CA PHE A 125 15.15 -10.39 -3.37
C PHE A 125 16.68 -10.45 -3.22
N SER A 126 17.24 -10.97 -2.13
CA SER A 126 18.68 -11.26 -2.06
C SER A 126 19.09 -12.48 -2.89
N ARG A 127 18.13 -13.34 -3.26
CA ARG A 127 18.37 -14.62 -3.95
C ARG A 127 18.32 -14.51 -5.47
N GLY A 128 17.64 -13.50 -6.01
CA GLY A 128 17.52 -13.29 -7.45
C GLY A 128 16.37 -12.35 -7.79
N PRO A 129 16.20 -12.00 -9.07
CA PRO A 129 15.12 -11.15 -9.53
C PRO A 129 13.78 -11.89 -9.53
N TRP A 130 12.69 -11.11 -9.39
CA TRP A 130 11.33 -11.62 -9.54
C TRP A 130 10.45 -10.67 -10.34
N TRP A 131 9.40 -11.22 -10.96
CA TRP A 131 8.31 -10.46 -11.58
C TRP A 131 7.11 -11.38 -11.88
N PRO A 132 5.88 -10.85 -11.80
CA PRO A 132 4.67 -11.57 -12.21
C PRO A 132 4.53 -11.67 -13.74
N LYS A 133 3.61 -12.54 -14.19
CA LYS A 133 3.30 -12.71 -15.62
C LYS A 133 2.76 -11.42 -16.24
N ASP A 134 1.76 -10.83 -15.61
CA ASP A 134 1.03 -9.68 -16.13
C ASP A 134 1.62 -8.37 -15.60
N THR A 135 1.33 -7.27 -16.29
CA THR A 135 1.66 -5.92 -15.83
C THR A 135 0.56 -5.38 -14.91
N PHE A 136 0.85 -4.32 -14.16
CA PHE A 136 -0.03 -3.68 -13.18
C PHE A 136 -0.06 -2.17 -13.41
N ASP A 137 -1.15 -1.54 -13.00
CA ASP A 137 -1.29 -0.08 -13.10
C ASP A 137 -0.35 0.61 -12.13
N ALA A 138 -0.24 0.09 -10.91
CA ALA A 138 0.66 0.62 -9.90
C ALA A 138 1.42 -0.47 -9.17
N VAL A 139 2.62 -0.13 -8.69
CA VAL A 139 3.25 -0.81 -7.56
C VAL A 139 3.12 0.07 -6.33
N TRP A 140 2.73 -0.52 -5.21
CA TRP A 140 2.75 0.08 -3.88
C TRP A 140 3.91 -0.55 -3.11
N SER A 141 4.85 0.27 -2.62
CA SER A 141 6.01 -0.22 -1.87
C SER A 141 6.38 0.78 -0.80
N VAL A 142 5.81 0.60 0.40
CA VAL A 142 5.99 1.49 1.54
C VAL A 142 6.86 0.81 2.59
N GLU A 143 7.93 1.48 3.00
CA GLU A 143 8.96 1.00 3.95
C GLU A 143 9.55 -0.36 3.54
N PHE A 144 10.05 -0.43 2.30
CA PHE A 144 10.69 -1.62 1.73
C PHE A 144 12.09 -1.32 1.19
N LEU A 145 12.27 -0.18 0.51
CA LEU A 145 13.48 0.13 -0.26
C LEU A 145 14.76 0.10 0.58
N GLU A 146 14.67 0.57 1.81
CA GLU A 146 15.75 0.66 2.79
C GLU A 146 16.21 -0.69 3.35
N HIS A 147 15.40 -1.73 3.17
CA HIS A 147 15.66 -3.07 3.70
C HIS A 147 16.43 -3.96 2.73
N VAL A 148 16.56 -3.57 1.47
CA VAL A 148 17.28 -4.34 0.46
C VAL A 148 18.58 -3.63 0.10
N ASN A 149 19.72 -4.30 0.31
CA ASN A 149 21.03 -3.74 0.02
C ASN A 149 21.19 -3.40 -1.47
N VAL A 150 21.94 -2.33 -1.78
CA VAL A 150 22.20 -1.83 -3.15
C VAL A 150 22.56 -2.90 -4.18
N GLN A 151 23.30 -3.94 -3.79
CA GLN A 151 23.74 -5.00 -4.71
C GLN A 151 22.57 -5.86 -5.23
N PHE A 152 21.43 -5.85 -4.54
CA PHE A 152 20.21 -6.57 -4.90
C PHE A 152 19.13 -5.67 -5.48
N HIS A 153 19.38 -4.36 -5.67
CA HIS A 153 18.38 -3.45 -6.23
C HIS A 153 17.84 -3.93 -7.58
N TYR A 154 18.71 -4.45 -8.43
CA TYR A 154 18.31 -5.01 -9.72
C TYR A 154 17.19 -6.05 -9.59
N ASN A 155 17.17 -6.81 -8.48
CA ASN A 155 16.25 -7.91 -8.28
C ASN A 155 14.81 -7.46 -7.99
N TYR A 156 14.59 -6.39 -7.24
CA TYR A 156 13.23 -5.85 -7.05
C TYR A 156 12.87 -4.82 -8.13
N ILE A 157 13.85 -4.20 -8.78
CA ILE A 157 13.59 -3.32 -9.93
C ILE A 157 12.97 -4.11 -11.08
N SER A 158 13.32 -5.39 -11.28
CA SER A 158 12.62 -6.23 -12.26
C SER A 158 11.11 -6.38 -11.97
N THR A 159 10.74 -6.41 -10.69
CA THR A 159 9.34 -6.38 -10.25
C THR A 159 8.68 -5.06 -10.62
N PHE A 160 9.35 -3.94 -10.31
CA PHE A 160 8.83 -2.60 -10.59
C PHE A 160 8.68 -2.32 -12.09
N ARG A 161 9.47 -2.98 -12.93
CA ARG A 161 9.31 -2.94 -14.39
C ARG A 161 7.98 -3.52 -14.88
N LYS A 162 7.19 -4.18 -14.03
CA LYS A 162 5.84 -4.66 -14.37
C LYS A 162 4.74 -3.66 -14.03
N ALA A 163 5.03 -2.52 -13.41
CA ALA A 163 4.04 -1.51 -13.06
C ALA A 163 4.15 -0.25 -13.94
N ALA A 164 3.02 0.39 -14.27
CA ALA A 164 2.97 1.67 -14.99
C ALA A 164 3.33 2.85 -14.07
N ILE A 165 2.88 2.83 -12.81
CA ILE A 165 3.14 3.85 -11.80
C ILE A 165 3.85 3.21 -10.60
N LEU A 166 4.90 3.84 -10.09
CA LEU A 166 5.59 3.41 -8.88
C LEU A 166 5.24 4.37 -7.76
N LEU A 167 4.64 3.85 -6.69
CA LEU A 167 4.32 4.56 -5.45
C LEU A 167 5.23 4.01 -4.35
N VAL A 168 6.34 4.70 -4.08
CA VAL A 168 7.39 4.18 -3.20
C VAL A 168 7.73 5.15 -2.07
N THR A 169 7.97 4.62 -0.88
CA THR A 169 8.57 5.37 0.24
C THR A 169 9.96 4.83 0.56
N SER A 170 10.69 5.58 1.38
CA SER A 170 12.02 5.17 1.85
C SER A 170 12.34 5.90 3.14
N SER A 171 12.99 5.23 4.09
CA SER A 171 13.50 5.88 5.28
C SER A 171 14.70 6.80 4.98
N ARG A 172 14.76 7.93 5.71
CA ARG A 172 15.90 8.86 5.71
C ARG A 172 16.78 8.70 6.96
N TRP A 173 16.47 7.73 7.82
CA TRP A 173 17.19 7.45 9.05
C TRP A 173 17.43 5.94 9.22
N GLY A 174 18.39 5.62 10.09
CA GLY A 174 18.64 4.22 10.47
C GLY A 174 17.48 3.65 11.27
N GLY A 175 17.33 2.34 11.23
CA GLY A 175 16.28 1.60 11.89
C GLY A 175 16.61 0.11 11.92
N TRP A 176 15.69 -0.69 12.42
CA TRP A 176 15.87 -2.14 12.40
C TRP A 176 16.04 -2.64 10.96
N HIS A 177 17.24 -3.16 10.68
CA HIS A 177 17.65 -3.66 9.36
C HIS A 177 17.45 -2.69 8.19
N HIS A 178 17.60 -1.39 8.43
CA HIS A 178 17.79 -0.44 7.35
C HIS A 178 19.24 -0.57 6.88
N VAL A 179 19.44 -1.19 5.72
CA VAL A 179 20.76 -1.45 5.13
C VAL A 179 21.06 -0.49 3.98
N GLU A 180 20.05 0.23 3.50
CA GLU A 180 20.14 1.17 2.39
C GLU A 180 19.41 2.47 2.73
N VAL A 181 20.07 3.41 3.42
CA VAL A 181 19.46 4.67 3.86
C VAL A 181 20.05 5.83 3.08
N HIS A 182 19.21 6.56 2.35
CA HIS A 182 19.64 7.69 1.51
C HIS A 182 18.65 8.85 1.50
N SER A 183 19.13 10.01 1.04
CA SER A 183 18.28 11.17 0.71
C SER A 183 17.33 10.88 -0.45
N ASP A 184 16.22 11.62 -0.53
CA ASP A 184 15.26 11.52 -1.64
C ASP A 184 15.91 11.71 -3.02
N ASP A 185 16.79 12.71 -3.17
CA ASP A 185 17.53 12.97 -4.40
C ASP A 185 18.32 11.76 -4.92
N TRP A 186 18.87 10.97 -4.00
CA TRP A 186 19.63 9.78 -4.37
C TRP A 186 18.69 8.70 -4.92
N TRP A 187 17.56 8.46 -4.25
CA TRP A 187 16.53 7.52 -4.71
C TRP A 187 15.96 7.93 -6.06
N ILE A 188 15.68 9.23 -6.25
CA ILE A 188 15.21 9.79 -7.51
C ILE A 188 16.23 9.50 -8.62
N ARG A 189 17.50 9.90 -8.44
CA ARG A 189 18.56 9.64 -9.43
C ARG A 189 18.75 8.15 -9.71
N LYS A 190 18.67 7.32 -8.68
CA LYS A 190 18.83 5.86 -8.81
C LYS A 190 17.73 5.24 -9.66
N TYR A 191 16.48 5.69 -9.50
CA TYR A 191 15.33 5.16 -10.23
C TYR A 191 15.24 5.73 -11.65
N GLU A 192 15.62 7.00 -11.83
CA GLU A 192 15.79 7.59 -13.16
C GLU A 192 16.86 6.88 -13.98
N ALA A 193 17.96 6.43 -13.36
CA ALA A 193 18.96 5.61 -14.03
C ALA A 193 18.43 4.24 -14.51
N TYR A 194 17.31 3.76 -13.94
CA TYR A 194 16.61 2.55 -14.42
C TYR A 194 15.53 2.84 -15.48
N GLY A 195 15.39 4.10 -15.91
CA GLY A 195 14.46 4.53 -16.95
C GLY A 195 13.08 4.93 -16.44
N PHE A 196 12.85 4.97 -15.13
CA PHE A 196 11.62 5.49 -14.56
C PHE A 196 11.66 7.02 -14.52
N LYS A 197 10.54 7.69 -14.78
CA LYS A 197 10.45 9.15 -14.79
C LYS A 197 9.86 9.62 -13.47
N TYR A 198 10.62 10.37 -12.68
CA TYR A 198 10.10 10.99 -11.46
C TYR A 198 9.03 12.05 -11.79
N ASP A 199 7.95 12.08 -11.02
CA ASP A 199 6.91 13.10 -11.12
C ASP A 199 6.73 13.82 -9.78
N ASP A 200 7.27 15.05 -9.69
CA ASP A 200 7.17 15.86 -8.48
C ASP A 200 5.71 16.26 -8.18
N LYS A 201 4.91 16.58 -9.20
CA LYS A 201 3.53 17.05 -9.00
C LYS A 201 2.67 15.96 -8.37
N LEU A 202 2.70 14.75 -8.93
CA LEU A 202 2.00 13.59 -8.38
C LEU A 202 2.57 13.21 -6.99
N THR A 203 3.87 13.35 -6.79
CA THR A 203 4.51 13.12 -5.48
C THR A 203 3.97 14.08 -4.42
N GLN A 204 3.96 15.38 -4.69
CA GLN A 204 3.47 16.39 -3.74
C GLN A 204 1.97 16.24 -3.49
N GLU A 205 1.21 15.86 -4.52
CA GLU A 205 -0.22 15.56 -4.39
C GLU A 205 -0.49 14.47 -3.36
N LEU A 206 0.16 13.30 -3.48
CA LEU A 206 -0.03 12.21 -2.52
C LEU A 206 0.49 12.56 -1.12
N LYS A 207 1.63 13.27 -1.02
CA LYS A 207 2.14 13.75 0.27
C LYS A 207 1.14 14.66 0.97
N HIS A 208 0.51 15.57 0.23
CA HIS A 208 -0.50 16.48 0.77
C HIS A 208 -1.76 15.75 1.25
N ILE A 209 -2.18 14.72 0.51
CA ILE A 209 -3.33 13.88 0.91
C ILE A 209 -3.00 13.13 2.21
N GLY A 210 -1.85 12.47 2.30
CA GLY A 210 -1.42 11.79 3.53
C GLY A 210 -1.28 12.74 4.73
N ALA A 211 -0.76 13.96 4.52
CA ALA A 211 -0.65 14.96 5.56
C ALA A 211 -2.03 15.44 6.07
N LYS A 212 -2.99 15.59 5.16
CA LYS A 212 -4.39 15.89 5.54
C LYS A 212 -5.04 14.75 6.31
N GLU A 213 -4.82 13.51 5.90
CA GLU A 213 -5.34 12.34 6.62
C GLU A 213 -4.85 12.31 8.07
N LYS A 214 -3.56 12.58 8.30
CA LYS A 214 -3.01 12.75 9.66
C LYS A 214 -3.71 13.86 10.45
N ALA A 215 -3.92 15.01 9.79
CA ALA A 215 -4.50 16.20 10.41
C ALA A 215 -5.99 16.06 10.73
N ASN A 216 -6.70 15.11 10.10
CA ASN A 216 -8.12 14.88 10.34
C ASN A 216 -8.41 14.14 11.66
N HIS A 217 -7.39 13.59 12.33
CA HIS A 217 -7.55 12.82 13.58
C HIS A 217 -8.63 11.72 13.49
N THR A 218 -8.81 11.15 12.28
CA THR A 218 -9.79 10.09 12.06
C THR A 218 -9.28 8.80 12.69
N LEU A 219 -10.12 8.14 13.47
CA LEU A 219 -9.78 6.89 14.13
C LEU A 219 -9.88 5.73 13.14
N PHE A 220 -8.87 4.86 13.18
CA PHE A 220 -8.82 3.60 12.49
C PHE A 220 -9.65 2.57 13.27
N PRO A 221 -10.83 2.16 12.76
CA PRO A 221 -11.78 1.36 13.53
C PRO A 221 -11.23 0.04 14.10
N PRO A 222 -10.21 -0.61 13.50
CA PRO A 222 -9.65 -1.83 14.06
C PRO A 222 -8.97 -1.73 15.42
N ASN A 223 -8.39 -0.59 15.77
CA ASN A 223 -7.64 -0.43 17.02
C ASN A 223 -7.84 0.93 17.71
N ASP A 224 -8.73 1.77 17.17
CA ASP A 224 -9.01 3.13 17.63
C ASP A 224 -7.78 4.07 17.64
N GLU A 225 -6.72 3.74 16.90
CA GLU A 225 -5.59 4.64 16.68
C GLU A 225 -5.90 5.65 15.57
N GLU A 226 -5.34 6.85 15.63
CA GLU A 226 -5.49 7.80 14.53
C GLU A 226 -4.72 7.32 13.30
N TYR A 227 -5.29 7.51 12.11
CA TYR A 227 -4.50 7.43 10.88
C TYR A 227 -3.31 8.39 10.95
N ASN A 228 -2.13 7.91 10.55
CA ASN A 228 -0.89 8.67 10.62
C ASN A 228 -0.27 8.91 9.24
N ALA A 229 -0.13 7.87 8.41
CA ALA A 229 0.40 7.98 7.05
C ALA A 229 1.78 8.68 6.96
N GLN A 230 2.59 8.67 8.04
CA GLN A 230 3.87 9.35 8.11
C GLN A 230 4.85 8.97 7.02
N HIS A 231 4.99 7.68 6.72
CA HIS A 231 5.87 7.22 5.64
C HIS A 231 5.43 7.83 4.30
N VAL A 232 4.11 7.92 4.08
CA VAL A 232 3.54 8.51 2.87
C VAL A 232 3.82 10.01 2.80
N TRP A 233 3.40 10.81 3.80
CA TRP A 233 3.52 12.27 3.69
C TRP A 233 4.94 12.81 3.87
N THR A 234 5.86 12.03 4.42
CA THR A 234 7.27 12.45 4.55
C THR A 234 8.12 12.05 3.35
N SER A 235 7.94 10.84 2.81
CA SER A 235 8.94 10.23 1.92
C SER A 235 8.40 9.56 0.65
N MET A 236 7.09 9.66 0.36
CA MET A 236 6.51 9.20 -0.91
C MET A 236 7.25 9.79 -2.12
N LYS A 237 7.40 8.97 -3.17
CA LYS A 237 7.95 9.32 -4.47
C LYS A 237 7.12 8.60 -5.53
N VAL A 238 6.67 9.36 -6.51
CA VAL A 238 5.91 8.82 -7.64
C VAL A 238 6.81 8.80 -8.86
N PHE A 239 6.90 7.65 -9.51
CA PHE A 239 7.55 7.54 -10.81
C PHE A 239 6.59 6.93 -11.83
N ILE A 240 6.70 7.38 -13.08
CA ILE A 240 6.05 6.76 -14.23
C ILE A 240 7.05 5.84 -14.89
N ASN A 241 6.63 4.62 -15.20
CA ASN A 241 7.33 3.70 -16.09
C ASN A 241 6.75 3.84 -17.50
N PRO A 242 7.40 4.60 -18.41
CA PRO A 242 6.82 4.89 -19.71
C PRO A 242 6.57 3.64 -20.55
N THR A 243 7.40 2.60 -20.38
CA THR A 243 7.31 1.34 -21.14
C THR A 243 6.04 0.56 -20.80
N VAL A 244 5.61 0.55 -19.54
CA VAL A 244 4.36 -0.13 -19.12
C VAL A 244 3.16 0.78 -19.29
N ALA A 245 3.27 2.06 -18.92
CA ALA A 245 2.18 3.02 -19.04
C ALA A 245 1.68 3.20 -20.49
N ALA A 246 2.54 2.98 -21.49
CA ALA A 246 2.18 3.06 -22.90
C ALA A 246 1.49 1.78 -23.45
N LEU A 247 1.35 0.70 -22.67
CA LEU A 247 0.69 -0.52 -23.14
C LEU A 247 -0.84 -0.33 -23.17
N PRO A 248 -1.55 -0.91 -24.17
CA PRO A 248 -3.00 -0.72 -24.31
C PRO A 248 -3.83 -1.06 -23.07
N GLN A 249 -3.45 -2.09 -22.31
CA GLN A 249 -4.17 -2.47 -21.09
C GLN A 249 -4.09 -1.45 -19.95
N HIS A 250 -3.17 -0.49 -20.02
CA HIS A 250 -3.01 0.59 -19.04
C HIS A 250 -3.51 1.94 -19.58
N ALA A 251 -4.11 1.97 -20.78
CA ALA A 251 -4.57 3.20 -21.43
C ALA A 251 -5.66 3.94 -20.66
N HIS A 252 -6.33 3.26 -19.72
CA HIS A 252 -7.32 3.88 -18.84
C HIS A 252 -6.73 4.85 -17.82
N LEU A 253 -5.44 4.71 -17.47
CA LEU A 253 -4.79 5.53 -16.45
C LEU A 253 -4.95 7.03 -16.74
N PHE A 254 -5.23 7.79 -15.67
CA PHE A 254 -5.56 9.22 -15.75
C PHE A 254 -6.79 9.49 -16.65
N GLY A 255 -7.77 8.59 -16.63
CA GLY A 255 -8.99 8.64 -17.45
C GLY A 255 -10.02 9.72 -17.06
N GLU A 256 -9.57 10.85 -16.52
CA GLU A 256 -10.44 11.98 -16.19
C GLU A 256 -11.19 12.46 -17.43
N PHE A 257 -12.43 12.92 -17.24
CA PHE A 257 -13.21 13.44 -18.35
C PHE A 257 -12.59 14.71 -18.93
N GLY A 258 -12.49 14.76 -20.26
CA GLY A 258 -11.83 15.86 -20.98
C GLY A 258 -12.75 16.64 -21.92
N CYS A 259 -14.06 16.37 -21.96
CA CYS A 259 -14.94 17.10 -22.87
C CYS A 259 -15.13 18.55 -22.42
N PHE A 260 -14.91 19.47 -23.35
CA PHE A 260 -14.89 20.91 -23.11
C PHE A 260 -16.30 21.48 -22.94
N GLU A 261 -16.47 22.39 -21.97
CA GLU A 261 -17.72 23.12 -21.75
C GLU A 261 -17.52 24.64 -21.57
N ALA A 262 -16.41 25.07 -20.94
CA ALA A 262 -15.96 26.46 -20.82
C ALA A 262 -14.55 26.48 -20.19
N ILE A 263 -13.92 27.66 -20.09
CA ILE A 263 -12.59 27.83 -19.49
C ILE A 263 -12.54 27.24 -18.07
N GLY A 264 -11.74 26.18 -17.89
CA GLY A 264 -11.34 25.65 -16.58
C GLY A 264 -12.19 24.52 -16.00
N THR A 265 -13.22 24.03 -16.70
CA THR A 265 -14.04 22.89 -16.24
C THR A 265 -14.27 21.87 -17.35
N SER A 266 -13.82 20.63 -17.14
CA SER A 266 -14.12 19.49 -18.01
C SER A 266 -15.38 18.76 -17.56
N ARG A 267 -16.07 18.10 -18.49
CA ARG A 267 -17.22 17.23 -18.23
C ARG A 267 -17.11 15.91 -18.98
N GLU A 268 -17.97 14.96 -18.64
CA GLU A 268 -18.17 13.73 -19.39
C GLU A 268 -18.77 14.03 -20.77
N CYS A 269 -18.14 13.51 -21.82
CA CYS A 269 -18.66 13.57 -23.18
C CYS A 269 -20.04 12.89 -23.25
N GLY A 270 -20.99 13.42 -24.02
CA GLY A 270 -22.35 12.86 -24.08
C GLY A 270 -23.32 13.37 -23.02
N THR A 271 -22.82 14.05 -21.99
CA THR A 271 -23.67 14.62 -20.93
C THR A 271 -23.95 16.10 -21.17
N LYS A 272 -25.12 16.58 -20.73
CA LYS A 272 -25.46 18.00 -20.83
C LYS A 272 -24.62 18.83 -19.88
N ALA A 273 -24.14 19.95 -20.41
CA ALA A 273 -23.20 20.87 -19.82
C ALA A 273 -23.94 22.12 -19.29
N GLY A 274 -24.13 22.23 -17.97
CA GLY A 274 -24.45 23.47 -17.24
C GLY A 274 -25.26 24.57 -17.97
N ARG A 275 -24.78 25.82 -17.90
CA ARG A 275 -25.40 27.01 -18.55
C ARG A 275 -25.15 27.04 -20.08
N TYR A 276 -24.20 26.25 -20.57
CA TYR A 276 -23.83 26.15 -21.98
C TYR A 276 -24.25 24.77 -22.48
N SER A 277 -25.56 24.55 -22.60
CA SER A 277 -26.06 23.30 -23.19
C SER A 277 -25.44 23.15 -24.58
N ILE A 278 -24.54 22.19 -24.75
CA ILE A 278 -23.96 21.91 -26.07
C ILE A 278 -25.06 21.26 -26.89
N GLU A 279 -25.51 21.98 -27.91
CA GLU A 279 -26.37 21.41 -28.94
C GLU A 279 -25.62 20.22 -29.52
N ASN A 280 -26.21 19.03 -29.44
CA ASN A 280 -25.64 17.76 -29.87
C ASN A 280 -24.60 17.09 -28.94
N ALA A 281 -24.64 17.30 -27.62
CA ALA A 281 -23.79 16.53 -26.69
C ALA A 281 -23.89 15.01 -26.93
N GLU A 282 -25.07 14.50 -27.29
CA GLU A 282 -25.30 13.10 -27.64
C GLU A 282 -24.53 12.58 -28.86
N LYS A 283 -23.91 13.47 -29.66
CA LYS A 283 -23.07 13.12 -30.80
C LYS A 283 -21.58 13.01 -30.44
N GLU A 284 -21.20 13.34 -29.22
CA GLU A 284 -19.83 13.22 -28.74
C GLU A 284 -19.46 11.77 -28.46
N THR A 285 -18.17 11.46 -28.54
CA THR A 285 -17.64 10.13 -28.20
C THR A 285 -17.62 9.98 -26.68
N LEU A 286 -18.48 9.09 -26.16
CA LEU A 286 -18.47 8.69 -24.76
C LEU A 286 -17.12 8.07 -24.41
N LEU A 287 -16.64 8.33 -23.19
CA LEU A 287 -15.52 7.57 -22.65
C LEU A 287 -15.97 6.11 -22.47
N ASP A 288 -15.12 5.16 -22.86
CA ASP A 288 -15.40 3.74 -22.64
C ASP A 288 -15.55 3.47 -21.13
N PRO A 289 -16.62 2.79 -20.67
CA PRO A 289 -16.83 2.50 -19.25
C PRO A 289 -15.65 1.78 -18.57
N SER A 290 -14.81 1.05 -19.32
CA SER A 290 -13.59 0.43 -18.77
C SER A 290 -12.53 1.44 -18.31
N PHE A 291 -12.64 2.71 -18.74
CA PHE A 291 -11.75 3.80 -18.32
C PHE A 291 -12.21 4.49 -17.03
N TYR A 292 -13.37 4.12 -16.51
CA TYR A 292 -13.95 4.78 -15.36
C TYR A 292 -13.25 4.26 -14.09
N PRO A 293 -13.14 5.08 -13.04
CA PRO A 293 -12.63 4.60 -11.77
C PRO A 293 -13.53 3.49 -11.20
N LEU A 294 -12.94 2.60 -10.40
CA LEU A 294 -13.71 1.63 -9.63
C LEU A 294 -14.62 2.38 -8.65
N ASN A 295 -15.86 1.89 -8.51
CA ASN A 295 -16.81 2.46 -7.56
C ASN A 295 -16.50 1.94 -6.14
N LEU A 296 -15.93 2.81 -5.30
CA LEU A 296 -15.57 2.49 -3.93
C LEU A 296 -16.77 2.68 -2.99
N THR A 297 -16.96 1.76 -2.05
CA THR A 297 -18.12 1.75 -1.15
C THR A 297 -17.70 1.61 0.31
N ILE A 298 -18.53 2.15 1.22
CA ILE A 298 -18.30 2.05 2.67
C ILE A 298 -18.26 0.58 3.13
N THR A 299 -19.06 -0.29 2.52
CA THR A 299 -19.06 -1.73 2.84
C THR A 299 -17.72 -2.41 2.54
N GLN A 300 -16.95 -1.92 1.56
CA GLN A 300 -15.59 -2.42 1.30
C GLN A 300 -14.59 -1.97 2.36
N ASP A 301 -14.74 -0.74 2.88
CA ASP A 301 -13.96 -0.27 4.04
C ASP A 301 -14.29 -1.13 5.27
N GLU A 302 -15.57 -1.40 5.55
CA GLU A 302 -16.02 -2.24 6.67
C GLU A 302 -15.45 -3.66 6.58
N ALA A 303 -15.52 -4.28 5.40
CA ALA A 303 -14.95 -5.61 5.17
C ALA A 303 -13.43 -5.64 5.41
N TRP A 304 -12.71 -4.59 5.00
CA TRP A 304 -11.28 -4.47 5.29
C TRP A 304 -11.02 -4.29 6.79
N TYR A 305 -11.80 -3.46 7.49
CA TYR A 305 -11.66 -3.31 8.94
C TYR A 305 -11.88 -4.62 9.69
N ASP A 306 -12.84 -5.44 9.27
CA ASP A 306 -13.11 -6.73 9.89
C ASP A 306 -11.93 -7.71 9.69
N ILE A 307 -11.33 -7.72 8.50
CA ILE A 307 -10.09 -8.47 8.22
C ILE A 307 -8.98 -8.04 9.19
N VAL A 308 -8.72 -6.74 9.30
CA VAL A 308 -7.63 -6.24 10.15
C VAL A 308 -7.91 -6.55 11.63
N LYS A 309 -9.13 -6.30 12.12
CA LYS A 309 -9.54 -6.59 13.51
C LYS A 309 -9.30 -8.05 13.89
N ALA A 310 -9.61 -8.98 13.00
CA ALA A 310 -9.44 -10.41 13.22
C ALA A 310 -7.97 -10.83 13.32
N ASN A 311 -7.04 -10.00 12.84
CA ASN A 311 -5.62 -10.34 12.69
C ASN A 311 -4.67 -9.52 13.58
N ILE A 312 -5.18 -8.59 14.38
CA ILE A 312 -4.38 -7.81 15.33
C ILE A 312 -4.81 -8.08 16.77
N LYS A 313 -3.87 -7.94 17.72
CA LYS A 313 -4.18 -7.98 19.14
C LYS A 313 -5.06 -6.79 19.51
N GLN A 314 -6.22 -7.13 20.07
CA GLN A 314 -7.14 -6.12 20.57
C GLN A 314 -6.57 -5.50 21.85
N LYS A 315 -6.47 -4.17 21.89
CA LYS A 315 -6.12 -3.47 23.14
C LYS A 315 -7.24 -3.71 24.15
N PRO A 316 -6.93 -3.93 25.43
CA PRO A 316 -7.96 -3.92 26.45
C PRO A 316 -8.70 -2.59 26.39
N LYS A 317 -10.04 -2.61 26.36
CA LYS A 317 -10.86 -1.40 26.39
C LYS A 317 -10.34 -0.50 27.49
N LYS A 318 -10.06 0.77 27.16
CA LYS A 318 -9.63 1.78 28.13
C LYS A 318 -10.64 1.75 29.28
N TRP A 319 -10.18 1.38 30.48
CA TRP A 319 -11.04 1.20 31.65
C TRP A 319 -11.80 2.50 31.91
N ASP A 320 -13.11 2.48 31.69
CA ASP A 320 -13.94 3.66 31.83
C ASP A 320 -14.18 3.94 33.32
N VAL A 321 -13.64 5.06 33.81
CA VAL A 321 -13.79 5.53 35.20
C VAL A 321 -15.27 5.66 35.58
N THR A 322 -16.13 5.94 34.60
CA THR A 322 -17.58 5.99 34.76
C THR A 322 -18.18 4.63 35.11
N THR A 323 -17.63 3.55 34.53
CA THR A 323 -18.04 2.18 34.82
C THR A 323 -17.63 1.76 36.24
N GLU A 324 -16.47 2.20 36.72
CA GLU A 324 -16.02 1.97 38.11
C GLU A 324 -16.89 2.73 39.14
N LEU A 325 -17.27 3.97 38.84
CA LEU A 325 -18.21 4.74 39.68
C LEU A 325 -19.60 4.07 39.72
N LEU A 326 -20.11 3.61 38.58
CA LEU A 326 -21.40 2.91 38.50
C LEU A 326 -21.38 1.54 39.21
N LEU A 327 -20.27 0.81 39.15
CA LEU A 327 -20.07 -0.44 39.88
C LEU A 327 -19.99 -0.19 41.39
N ARG A 328 -19.22 0.81 41.82
CA ARG A 328 -19.11 1.21 43.24
C ARG A 328 -20.43 1.77 43.78
N GLU A 329 -21.22 2.49 42.99
CA GLU A 329 -22.56 2.95 43.38
C GLU A 329 -23.57 1.80 43.48
N ARG A 330 -23.48 0.79 42.60
CA ARG A 330 -24.30 -0.43 42.69
C ARG A 330 -23.93 -1.27 43.92
N GLU A 331 -22.64 -1.38 44.23
CA GLU A 331 -22.16 -2.07 45.43
C GLU A 331 -22.62 -1.36 46.72
N LYS A 332 -22.55 -0.02 46.77
CA LYS A 332 -23.10 0.76 47.88
C LYS A 332 -24.61 0.56 48.06
N LYS A 333 -25.39 0.60 46.98
CA LYS A 333 -26.85 0.37 47.04
C LYS A 333 -27.21 -1.05 47.48
N ASN A 334 -26.38 -2.05 47.18
CA ASN A 334 -26.59 -3.42 47.65
C ASN A 334 -26.25 -3.59 49.14
N ILE A 335 -25.30 -2.82 49.67
CA ILE A 335 -24.96 -2.83 51.10
C ILE A 335 -26.06 -2.14 51.92
N ASP A 336 -26.63 -1.04 51.43
CA ASP A 336 -27.70 -0.31 52.11
C ASP A 336 -29.03 -1.10 52.16
N ASN A 337 -29.30 -1.96 51.16
CA ASN A 337 -30.47 -2.84 51.16
C ASN A 337 -30.36 -4.02 52.15
N TYR A 338 -29.15 -4.35 52.64
CA TYR A 338 -28.94 -5.40 53.64
C TYR A 338 -29.02 -4.89 55.09
N GLN A 339 -29.23 -3.59 55.31
CA GLN A 339 -29.32 -2.98 56.66
C GLN A 339 -30.74 -2.50 57.03
N LEU A 340 -31.78 -2.91 56.30
CA LEU A 340 -33.18 -2.54 56.56
C LEU A 340 -34.10 -3.73 56.87
N GLU A 341 -33.56 -4.92 57.05
CA GLU A 341 -34.28 -6.08 57.59
C GLU A 341 -33.67 -6.47 58.95
N ASP A 342 -34.01 -5.72 60.00
CA ASP A 342 -33.95 -6.14 61.40
C ASP A 342 -35.08 -5.46 62.21
#